data_AF-A0A9D8JET6-F1
#
_entry.id   AF-A0A9D8JET6-F1
#
_cell.length_a   1.000
_cell.length_b   1.000
_cell.length_c   1.000
_cell.angle_alpha   90.00
_cell.angle_beta   90.00
_cell.angle_gamma   90.00
#
_symmetry.space_group_name_H-M   'P 1'
#
loop_
_entity.id
_entity.type
_entity.pdbx_description
1 polymer ?
#
loop_
_entity_poly.entity_id
_entity_poly.type
_entity_poly.pdbx_seq_one_letter_code
_entity_poly.pdbx_strand_id
1 'polypeptide(L)'
;MPMTYSGHAAYLAVKSLPKFSFKSFSDKGVTVKVAISYPPIVNDRGQKAMVSQNRNVQFFKTPTYLLPVVHGQAATWLKNLGFEVIWDDGNAQLKSYDQWYQNLVAMTPDVVVFESTTPVMNFYWRTTAALKKDLPGTIFIMTGYHSMRRPEETLEEAPFDIVLRSNHVDFVLSKLIPVIAANADWRQSCDIEGLVIRDANGKFRSTGHFRQVEPLERSPIIDRDLVQWRNYAYENGNYLQTPGTYATSVVRDCMFGKCTFCRYNGPDLTFSMLPVEKSLDEYERLINDYGVKEIFDDSGVWYRGKEAREFAEGIIKRGLHKKGCYFGFNTRFEYLDKDTIELLAKANFRFVLIGLEAADEETLVKLNKGYQLQHVERSLKWMSDAGLHPHLTIMVGYYWQTREQLRQTVDFVKSLMFRGLARTMQVTLCTPLDFTPYHQECISKDVLLTKNYDDFDMSKLIVKTPIPHSEYYDAVKELYGIAFHPRFLLRQAQYLLTFRRRDWQFLFTYGIRAIRRVRNHIFNLTSADAGPKQATLHPPTGNSLT
;
A
#
# COMPACT_ATOMS: atom_id res chain seq x y z
N MET A 1 30.46 29.31 -12.20
CA MET A 1 29.21 30.11 -12.22
C MET A 1 28.07 29.21 -11.77
N PRO A 2 27.49 29.41 -10.58
CA PRO A 2 26.39 28.57 -10.11
C PRO A 2 25.06 29.11 -10.67
N MET A 3 24.30 28.25 -11.35
CA MET A 3 22.92 28.54 -11.73
C MET A 3 22.02 28.46 -10.50
N THR A 4 21.42 29.59 -10.15
CA THR A 4 20.37 29.73 -9.15
C THR A 4 19.06 29.16 -9.70
N TYR A 5 18.55 28.09 -9.11
CA TYR A 5 17.16 27.67 -9.31
C TYR A 5 16.24 28.58 -8.50
N SER A 6 15.60 29.55 -9.15
CA SER A 6 14.53 30.34 -8.57
C SER A 6 13.22 29.55 -8.58
N GLY A 7 12.75 29.17 -7.39
CA GLY A 7 11.40 28.64 -7.22
C GLY A 7 10.37 29.75 -7.40
N HIS A 8 9.70 29.77 -8.54
CA HIS A 8 8.44 30.49 -8.71
C HIS A 8 7.30 29.48 -8.67
N ALA A 9 6.63 29.40 -7.52
CA ALA A 9 5.29 28.82 -7.43
C ALA A 9 4.32 29.77 -8.15
N ALA A 10 4.01 29.48 -9.41
CA ALA A 10 2.96 30.17 -10.14
C ALA A 10 1.60 29.75 -9.58
N TYR A 11 1.10 30.47 -8.58
CA TYR A 11 -0.30 30.45 -8.19
C TYR A 11 -1.13 31.02 -9.35
N LEU A 12 -1.65 30.16 -10.21
CA LEU A 12 -2.68 30.54 -11.16
C LEU A 12 -3.98 30.81 -10.39
N ALA A 13 -4.50 32.03 -10.53
CA ALA A 13 -5.79 32.43 -9.99
C ALA A 13 -6.89 31.48 -10.51
N VAL A 14 -7.42 30.67 -9.61
CA VAL A 14 -8.54 29.76 -9.85
C VAL A 14 -9.77 30.60 -10.17
N LYS A 15 -10.28 30.54 -11.40
CA LYS A 15 -11.66 30.93 -11.70
C LYS A 15 -12.55 30.08 -10.79
N SER A 16 -13.34 30.75 -9.94
CA SER A 16 -14.28 30.10 -9.02
C SER A 16 -15.16 29.10 -9.78
N LEU A 17 -14.96 27.81 -9.52
CA LEU A 17 -15.95 26.79 -9.86
C LEU A 17 -17.28 27.13 -9.16
N PRO A 18 -18.43 26.79 -9.76
CA PRO A 18 -19.72 27.11 -9.19
C PRO A 18 -19.81 26.58 -7.76
N LYS A 19 -20.24 27.44 -6.83
CA LYS A 19 -20.63 27.01 -5.47
C LYS A 19 -21.76 26.01 -5.65
N PHE A 20 -21.45 24.72 -5.60
CA PHE A 20 -22.47 23.68 -5.49
C PHE A 20 -23.15 23.87 -4.14
N SER A 21 -24.32 24.52 -4.16
CA SER A 21 -25.26 24.51 -3.05
C SER A 21 -25.76 23.08 -2.92
N PHE A 22 -25.21 22.33 -1.98
CA PHE A 22 -25.69 21.01 -1.58
C PHE A 22 -27.07 21.13 -0.94
N LYS A 23 -28.12 21.31 -1.76
CA LYS A 23 -29.47 20.94 -1.34
C LYS A 23 -29.46 19.42 -1.15
N SER A 24 -29.93 18.97 0.01
CA SER A 24 -29.98 17.55 0.35
C SER A 24 -30.68 16.78 -0.76
N PHE A 25 -30.04 15.72 -1.25
CA PHE A 25 -30.60 14.79 -2.23
C PHE A 25 -31.79 13.95 -1.67
N SER A 26 -32.41 14.40 -0.57
CA SER A 26 -33.46 13.69 0.18
C SER A 26 -34.83 13.72 -0.48
N ASP A 27 -35.07 14.60 -1.45
CA ASP A 27 -36.43 14.89 -1.92
C ASP A 27 -36.97 13.88 -2.94
N LYS A 28 -36.22 12.80 -3.26
CA LYS A 28 -36.68 11.71 -4.15
C LYS A 28 -36.74 10.32 -3.50
N GLY A 29 -36.49 10.18 -2.20
CA GLY A 29 -36.73 8.94 -1.45
C GLY A 29 -35.90 7.70 -1.82
N VAL A 30 -34.97 7.79 -2.78
CA VAL A 30 -34.03 6.71 -3.12
C VAL A 30 -32.61 7.26 -3.05
N THR A 31 -31.88 6.85 -2.01
CA THR A 31 -30.47 7.18 -1.84
C THR A 31 -29.62 6.18 -2.63
N VAL A 32 -28.69 6.65 -3.46
CA VAL A 32 -27.76 5.79 -4.21
C VAL A 32 -26.92 4.96 -3.25
N LYS A 33 -26.89 3.64 -3.48
CA LYS A 33 -26.16 2.64 -2.71
C LYS A 33 -24.82 2.33 -3.36
N VAL A 34 -23.73 2.66 -2.68
CA VAL A 34 -22.35 2.49 -3.15
C VAL A 34 -21.64 1.41 -2.32
N ALA A 35 -21.27 0.31 -2.95
CA ALA A 35 -20.43 -0.71 -2.35
C ALA A 35 -18.96 -0.48 -2.68
N ILE A 36 -18.13 -0.25 -1.66
CA ILE A 36 -16.68 -0.35 -1.77
C ILE A 36 -16.30 -1.76 -1.36
N SER A 37 -15.89 -2.56 -2.33
CA SER A 37 -15.87 -4.01 -2.19
C SER A 37 -14.50 -4.60 -2.52
N TYR A 38 -14.08 -5.58 -1.71
CA TYR A 38 -12.86 -6.35 -1.91
C TYR A 38 -13.20 -7.85 -1.91
N PRO A 39 -13.25 -8.52 -3.08
CA PRO A 39 -13.49 -9.95 -3.12
C PRO A 39 -12.39 -10.73 -2.38
N PRO A 40 -12.73 -11.80 -1.65
CA PRO A 40 -11.73 -12.71 -1.12
C PRO A 40 -11.17 -13.55 -2.27
N ILE A 41 -9.85 -13.52 -2.44
CA ILE A 41 -9.13 -14.25 -3.49
C ILE A 41 -8.24 -15.30 -2.83
N VAL A 42 -8.41 -16.54 -3.24
CA VAL A 42 -7.64 -17.68 -2.73
C VAL A 42 -7.05 -18.44 -3.91
N ASN A 43 -5.76 -18.74 -3.86
CA ASN A 43 -5.12 -19.56 -4.89
C ASN A 43 -5.28 -21.06 -4.62
N ASP A 44 -4.86 -21.90 -5.56
CA ASP A 44 -4.95 -23.37 -5.48
C ASP A 44 -4.19 -23.99 -4.28
N ARG A 45 -3.30 -23.21 -3.65
CA ARG A 45 -2.54 -23.60 -2.45
C ARG A 45 -3.25 -23.21 -1.14
N GLY A 46 -4.47 -22.68 -1.23
CA GLY A 46 -5.23 -22.18 -0.08
C GLY A 46 -4.65 -20.90 0.52
N GLN A 47 -3.81 -20.17 -0.21
CA GLN A 47 -3.23 -18.91 0.25
C GLN A 47 -4.15 -17.75 -0.15
N LYS A 48 -4.33 -16.78 0.76
CA LYS A 48 -5.17 -15.62 0.50
C LYS A 48 -4.36 -14.49 -0.13
N ALA A 49 -4.92 -13.85 -1.15
CA ALA A 49 -4.33 -12.67 -1.76
C ALA A 49 -4.53 -11.47 -0.81
N MET A 50 -3.43 -10.89 -0.35
CA MET A 50 -3.44 -9.71 0.52
C MET A 50 -2.56 -8.63 -0.08
N VAL A 51 -2.97 -7.37 0.06
CA VAL A 51 -2.11 -6.22 -0.23
C VAL A 51 -0.98 -6.20 0.80
N SER A 52 0.27 -6.27 0.34
CA SER A 52 1.46 -6.18 1.18
C SER A 52 1.92 -4.71 1.35
N GLN A 53 2.96 -4.46 2.16
CA GLN A 53 3.42 -3.09 2.45
C GLN A 53 3.89 -2.31 1.21
N ASN A 54 4.41 -2.99 0.19
CA ASN A 54 4.75 -2.34 -1.09
C ASN A 54 3.51 -2.08 -1.98
N ARG A 55 2.32 -2.25 -1.39
CA ARG A 55 0.97 -2.16 -1.96
C ARG A 55 0.72 -3.12 -3.11
N ASN A 56 1.61 -4.09 -3.35
CA ASN A 56 1.37 -5.17 -4.31
C ASN A 56 0.68 -6.33 -3.63
N VAL A 57 -0.25 -6.97 -4.32
CA VAL A 57 -0.87 -8.19 -3.83
C VAL A 57 0.14 -9.32 -3.85
N GLN A 58 0.19 -10.07 -2.74
CA GLN A 58 0.95 -11.31 -2.61
C GLN A 58 0.05 -12.36 -1.94
N PHE A 59 0.41 -13.64 -2.09
CA PHE A 59 -0.35 -14.75 -1.53
C PHE A 59 0.24 -15.24 -0.21
N PHE A 60 -0.57 -15.21 0.84
CA PHE A 60 -0.16 -15.56 2.20
C PHE A 60 -0.95 -16.75 2.75
N LYS A 61 -0.23 -17.70 3.36
CA LYS A 61 -0.85 -18.77 4.17
C LYS A 61 -1.44 -18.24 5.48
N THR A 62 -0.77 -17.27 6.08
CA THR A 62 -1.27 -16.53 7.24
C THR A 62 -1.46 -15.08 6.78
N PRO A 63 -2.71 -14.63 6.56
CA PRO A 63 -3.00 -13.30 6.05
C PRO A 63 -2.47 -12.19 6.96
N THR A 64 -2.19 -11.05 6.35
CA THR A 64 -1.94 -9.78 7.05
C THR A 64 -2.97 -8.77 6.55
N TYR A 65 -3.71 -8.14 7.44
CA TYR A 65 -4.79 -7.23 7.07
C TYR A 65 -4.31 -5.78 7.13
N LEU A 66 -4.45 -5.10 6.00
CA LEU A 66 -4.15 -3.68 5.85
C LEU A 66 -5.46 -2.96 5.54
N LEU A 67 -5.78 -1.92 6.31
CA LEU A 67 -6.94 -1.09 6.01
C LEU A 67 -6.66 -0.29 4.73
N PRO A 68 -7.50 -0.38 3.68
CA PRO A 68 -7.36 0.45 2.49
C PRO A 68 -7.80 1.88 2.81
N VAL A 69 -6.86 2.65 3.37
CA VAL A 69 -7.09 3.99 3.95
C VAL A 69 -7.74 4.97 2.97
N VAL A 70 -7.32 4.97 1.71
CA VAL A 70 -7.83 5.89 0.68
C VAL A 70 -9.30 5.61 0.38
N HIS A 71 -9.64 4.34 0.15
CA HIS A 71 -11.02 3.92 -0.07
C HIS A 71 -11.87 4.09 1.18
N GLY A 72 -11.29 3.93 2.38
CA GLY A 72 -11.96 4.24 3.64
C GLY A 72 -12.32 5.73 3.78
N GLN A 73 -11.45 6.64 3.30
CA GLN A 73 -11.78 8.06 3.22
C GLN A 73 -12.85 8.33 2.17
N ALA A 74 -12.80 7.65 1.02
CA ALA A 74 -13.86 7.73 0.01
C ALA A 74 -15.22 7.29 0.59
N ALA A 75 -15.25 6.16 1.31
CA ALA A 75 -16.42 5.65 2.00
C ALA A 75 -17.01 6.70 2.95
N THR A 76 -16.14 7.30 3.77
CA THR A 76 -16.52 8.32 4.74
C THR A 76 -17.06 9.56 4.05
N TRP A 77 -16.43 10.00 2.96
CA TRP A 77 -16.85 11.18 2.21
C TRP A 77 -18.23 10.97 1.59
N LEU A 78 -18.46 9.82 0.96
CA LEU A 78 -19.75 9.46 0.38
C LEU A 78 -20.85 9.37 1.43
N LYS A 79 -20.57 8.79 2.61
CA LYS A 79 -21.50 8.76 3.73
C LYS A 79 -21.86 10.18 4.20
N ASN A 80 -20.86 11.08 4.31
CA ASN A 80 -21.08 12.48 4.68
C ASN A 80 -21.90 13.27 3.64
N LEU A 81 -21.87 12.85 2.38
CA LEU A 81 -22.72 13.41 1.32
C LEU A 81 -24.16 12.84 1.33
N GLY A 82 -24.45 11.90 2.24
CA GLY A 82 -25.78 11.31 2.42
C GLY A 82 -26.05 10.06 1.59
N PHE A 83 -25.02 9.47 0.96
CA PHE A 83 -25.16 8.19 0.23
C PHE A 83 -25.18 6.99 1.19
N GLU A 84 -25.85 5.92 0.78
CA GLU A 84 -25.78 4.64 1.47
C GLU A 84 -24.47 3.97 1.07
N VAL A 85 -23.56 3.76 2.03
CA VAL A 85 -22.23 3.21 1.76
C VAL A 85 -22.10 1.84 2.41
N ILE A 86 -21.75 0.85 1.59
CA ILE A 86 -21.48 -0.51 2.01
C ILE A 86 -19.97 -0.72 1.98
N TRP A 87 -19.39 -1.02 3.15
CA TRP A 87 -18.01 -1.47 3.26
C TRP A 87 -17.95 -3.01 3.24
N ASP A 88 -17.51 -3.57 2.12
CA ASP A 88 -17.53 -5.02 1.87
C ASP A 88 -16.14 -5.57 1.57
N ASP A 89 -15.27 -5.58 2.58
CA ASP A 89 -13.98 -6.28 2.49
C ASP A 89 -14.14 -7.75 2.89
N GLY A 90 -14.34 -8.62 1.88
CA GLY A 90 -14.56 -10.03 2.09
C GLY A 90 -13.38 -10.75 2.72
N ASN A 91 -12.14 -10.29 2.48
CA ASN A 91 -10.96 -10.85 3.13
C ASN A 91 -10.97 -10.53 4.63
N ALA A 92 -11.15 -9.26 5.00
CA ALA A 92 -11.15 -8.81 6.40
C ALA A 92 -12.38 -9.31 7.18
N GLN A 93 -13.51 -9.50 6.50
CA GLN A 93 -14.74 -10.08 7.05
C GLN A 93 -14.76 -11.61 7.04
N LEU A 94 -13.65 -12.26 6.63
CA LEU A 94 -13.49 -13.72 6.61
C LEU A 94 -14.53 -14.47 5.77
N LYS A 95 -15.06 -13.83 4.71
CA LYS A 95 -16.01 -14.43 3.78
C LYS A 95 -15.30 -15.42 2.83
N SER A 96 -16.01 -16.46 2.40
CA SER A 96 -15.64 -17.20 1.19
C SER A 96 -16.02 -16.37 -0.06
N TYR A 97 -15.47 -16.73 -1.22
CA TYR A 97 -15.84 -16.08 -2.48
C TYR A 97 -17.35 -16.17 -2.73
N ASP A 98 -17.95 -17.35 -2.59
CA ASP A 98 -19.38 -17.54 -2.82
C ASP A 98 -20.23 -16.72 -1.85
N GLN A 99 -19.86 -16.70 -0.56
CA GLN A 99 -20.57 -15.90 0.42
C GLN A 99 -20.48 -14.40 0.10
N TRP A 100 -19.29 -13.93 -0.28
CA TRP A 100 -19.10 -12.55 -0.71
C TRP A 100 -19.94 -12.23 -1.95
N TYR A 101 -19.88 -13.09 -2.97
CA TYR A 101 -20.58 -12.91 -4.24
C TYR A 101 -22.10 -12.84 -4.02
N GLN A 102 -22.67 -13.83 -3.31
CA GLN A 102 -24.10 -13.88 -3.03
C GLN A 102 -24.56 -12.70 -2.17
N ASN A 103 -23.75 -12.28 -1.19
CA ASN A 103 -24.04 -11.09 -0.41
C ASN A 103 -24.07 -9.83 -1.28
N LEU A 104 -23.09 -9.66 -2.18
CA LEU A 104 -23.02 -8.48 -3.05
C LEU A 104 -24.21 -8.41 -4.00
N VAL A 105 -24.62 -9.55 -4.58
CA VAL A 105 -25.82 -9.66 -5.40
C VAL A 105 -27.08 -9.34 -4.59
N ALA A 106 -27.22 -9.91 -3.39
CA ALA A 106 -28.37 -9.67 -2.52
C ALA A 106 -28.48 -8.22 -2.03
N MET A 107 -27.36 -7.51 -1.89
CA MET A 107 -27.33 -6.10 -1.51
C MET A 107 -27.80 -5.17 -2.63
N THR A 108 -27.81 -5.63 -3.89
CA THR A 108 -28.20 -4.88 -5.10
C THR A 108 -27.65 -3.44 -5.13
N PRO A 109 -26.33 -3.22 -5.03
CA PRO A 109 -25.74 -1.89 -5.05
C PRO A 109 -25.93 -1.20 -6.42
N ASP A 110 -26.17 0.10 -6.41
CA ASP A 110 -26.21 0.91 -7.65
C ASP A 110 -24.81 1.09 -8.24
N VAL A 111 -23.80 1.19 -7.38
CA VAL A 111 -22.39 1.35 -7.75
C VAL A 111 -21.53 0.38 -6.96
N VAL A 112 -20.63 -0.32 -7.64
CA VAL A 112 -19.58 -1.16 -7.03
C VAL A 112 -18.21 -0.59 -7.40
N VAL A 113 -17.40 -0.31 -6.38
CA VAL A 113 -16.02 0.16 -6.53
C VAL A 113 -15.08 -0.97 -6.14
N PHE A 114 -14.22 -1.36 -7.07
CA PHE A 114 -13.13 -2.31 -6.83
C PHE A 114 -11.77 -1.61 -6.81
N GLU A 115 -10.82 -2.21 -6.10
CA GLU A 115 -9.40 -1.86 -6.13
C GLU A 115 -8.57 -3.07 -6.55
N SER A 116 -7.70 -2.90 -7.53
CA SER A 116 -6.84 -3.98 -8.01
C SER A 116 -5.38 -3.57 -8.17
N THR A 117 -4.53 -4.60 -8.20
CA THR A 117 -3.14 -4.54 -8.65
C THR A 117 -2.92 -5.63 -9.68
N THR A 118 -1.83 -5.55 -10.43
CA THR A 118 -1.47 -6.48 -11.53
C THR A 118 -1.80 -7.96 -11.25
N PRO A 119 -1.32 -8.60 -10.16
CA PRO A 119 -1.46 -10.05 -9.98
C PRO A 119 -2.87 -10.59 -9.73
N VAL A 120 -3.89 -9.73 -9.71
CA VAL A 120 -5.29 -10.13 -9.53
C VAL A 120 -6.21 -9.60 -10.63
N MET A 121 -5.66 -8.99 -11.69
CA MET A 121 -6.48 -8.40 -12.77
C MET A 121 -7.33 -9.43 -13.50
N ASN A 122 -6.75 -10.59 -13.84
CA ASN A 122 -7.48 -11.69 -14.48
C ASN A 122 -8.67 -12.15 -13.63
N PHE A 123 -8.51 -12.19 -12.31
CA PHE A 123 -9.58 -12.54 -11.38
C PHE A 123 -10.69 -11.48 -11.39
N TYR A 124 -10.33 -10.19 -11.37
CA TYR A 124 -11.30 -9.11 -11.43
C TYR A 124 -12.05 -9.08 -12.76
N TRP A 125 -11.39 -9.35 -13.89
CA TRP A 125 -12.06 -9.41 -15.19
C TRP A 125 -13.15 -10.49 -15.22
N ARG A 126 -12.80 -11.71 -14.79
CA ARG A 126 -13.75 -12.82 -14.69
C ARG A 126 -14.89 -12.52 -13.71
N THR A 127 -14.56 -11.97 -12.54
CA THR A 127 -15.54 -11.67 -11.49
C THR A 127 -16.53 -10.60 -11.92
N THR A 128 -16.07 -9.52 -12.55
CA THR A 128 -16.97 -8.47 -13.05
C THR A 128 -17.83 -8.97 -14.22
N ALA A 129 -17.29 -9.82 -15.09
CA ALA A 129 -18.09 -10.43 -16.16
C ALA A 129 -19.21 -11.33 -15.62
N ALA A 130 -18.99 -12.04 -14.50
CA ALA A 130 -20.02 -12.80 -13.81
C ALA A 130 -21.03 -11.87 -13.13
N LEU A 131 -20.56 -10.93 -12.30
CA LEU A 131 -21.42 -10.00 -11.56
C LEU A 131 -22.31 -9.16 -12.48
N LYS A 132 -21.83 -8.75 -13.65
CA LYS A 132 -22.62 -7.95 -14.60
C LYS A 132 -23.83 -8.72 -15.16
N LYS A 133 -23.82 -10.06 -15.15
CA LYS A 133 -24.97 -10.89 -15.54
C LYS A 133 -26.07 -10.85 -14.47
N ASP A 134 -25.69 -10.90 -13.21
CA ASP A 134 -26.62 -10.91 -12.07
C ASP A 134 -27.05 -9.49 -11.65
N LEU A 135 -26.18 -8.50 -11.91
CA LEU A 135 -26.35 -7.09 -11.59
C LEU A 135 -26.17 -6.20 -12.85
N PRO A 136 -27.04 -6.33 -13.87
CA PRO A 136 -26.87 -5.61 -15.14
C PRO A 136 -27.03 -4.09 -15.01
N GLY A 137 -27.79 -3.62 -14.02
CA GLY A 137 -28.00 -2.19 -13.74
C GLY A 137 -26.89 -1.54 -12.91
N THR A 138 -26.05 -2.32 -12.23
CA THR A 138 -25.00 -1.82 -11.34
C THR A 138 -23.83 -1.24 -12.15
N ILE A 139 -23.35 -0.07 -11.73
CA ILE A 139 -22.18 0.60 -12.30
C ILE A 139 -20.92 0.05 -11.61
N PHE A 140 -20.02 -0.56 -12.37
CA PHE A 140 -18.75 -1.07 -11.85
C PHE A 140 -17.60 -0.09 -12.17
N ILE A 141 -16.97 0.40 -11.11
CA ILE A 141 -15.83 1.31 -11.14
C ILE A 141 -14.58 0.53 -10.73
N MET A 142 -13.58 0.48 -11.62
CA MET A 142 -12.28 -0.10 -11.30
C MET A 142 -11.27 1.00 -10.93
N THR A 143 -10.58 0.79 -9.82
CA THR A 143 -9.52 1.67 -9.29
C THR A 143 -8.25 0.88 -9.02
N GLY A 144 -7.12 1.56 -8.89
CA GLY A 144 -5.84 0.94 -8.54
C GLY A 144 -4.78 1.08 -9.64
N TYR A 145 -3.54 0.73 -9.29
CA TYR A 145 -2.36 1.09 -10.07
C TYR A 145 -2.31 0.46 -11.46
N HIS A 146 -2.75 -0.80 -11.60
CA HIS A 146 -2.74 -1.44 -12.91
C HIS A 146 -3.78 -0.78 -13.82
N SER A 147 -5.05 -0.76 -13.39
CA SER A 147 -6.15 -0.24 -14.21
C SER A 147 -5.98 1.23 -14.55
N MET A 148 -5.49 2.07 -13.62
CA MET A 148 -5.29 3.50 -13.91
C MET A 148 -4.26 3.76 -15.02
N ARG A 149 -3.31 2.84 -15.21
CA ARG A 149 -2.25 2.90 -16.24
C ARG A 149 -2.63 2.14 -17.52
N ARG A 150 -3.60 1.23 -17.42
CA ARG A 150 -4.17 0.40 -18.51
C ARG A 150 -5.69 0.50 -18.57
N PRO A 151 -6.26 1.71 -18.69
CA PRO A 151 -7.70 1.86 -18.57
C PRO A 151 -8.45 1.26 -19.76
N GLU A 152 -7.90 1.38 -20.98
CA GLU A 152 -8.50 0.79 -22.18
C GLU A 152 -8.49 -0.74 -22.10
N GLU A 153 -7.34 -1.38 -21.83
CA GLU A 153 -7.23 -2.84 -21.64
C GLU A 153 -8.21 -3.32 -20.56
N THR A 154 -8.30 -2.61 -19.44
CA THR A 154 -9.23 -2.97 -18.35
C THR A 154 -10.70 -2.96 -18.81
N LEU A 155 -11.08 -2.00 -19.65
CA LEU A 155 -12.43 -1.91 -20.22
C LEU A 155 -12.63 -2.91 -21.39
N GLU A 156 -11.59 -3.30 -22.10
CA GLU A 156 -11.71 -4.29 -23.18
C GLU A 156 -11.94 -5.70 -22.61
N GLU A 157 -11.20 -6.06 -21.57
CA GLU A 157 -11.19 -7.41 -21.00
C GLU A 157 -12.41 -7.71 -20.11
N ALA A 158 -13.10 -6.69 -19.62
CA ALA A 158 -14.24 -6.87 -18.71
C ALA A 158 -15.28 -5.75 -18.80
N PRO A 159 -16.55 -6.02 -18.46
CA PRO A 159 -17.64 -5.06 -18.59
C PRO A 159 -17.67 -4.03 -17.43
N PHE A 160 -16.51 -3.46 -17.11
CA PHE A 160 -16.42 -2.26 -16.29
C PHE A 160 -17.06 -1.07 -17.01
N ASP A 161 -17.63 -0.16 -16.22
CA ASP A 161 -18.27 1.05 -16.70
C ASP A 161 -17.33 2.25 -16.67
N ILE A 162 -16.46 2.30 -15.65
CA ILE A 162 -15.53 3.40 -15.42
C ILE A 162 -14.21 2.83 -14.93
N VAL A 163 -13.10 3.34 -15.48
CA VAL A 163 -11.78 3.19 -14.88
C VAL A 163 -11.30 4.55 -14.39
N LEU A 164 -10.90 4.59 -13.12
CA LEU A 164 -10.38 5.78 -12.47
C LEU A 164 -8.86 5.88 -12.69
N ARG A 165 -8.40 6.98 -13.30
CA ARG A 165 -6.99 7.24 -13.63
C ARG A 165 -6.26 8.04 -12.55
N SER A 166 -6.43 7.68 -11.27
CA SER A 166 -5.81 8.36 -10.13
C SER A 166 -5.79 7.50 -8.86
N ASN A 167 -4.85 7.80 -7.96
CA ASN A 167 -4.85 7.27 -6.59
C ASN A 167 -5.61 8.16 -5.58
N HIS A 168 -6.17 9.28 -6.04
CA HIS A 168 -7.04 10.17 -5.26
C HIS A 168 -8.50 9.71 -5.35
N VAL A 169 -8.74 8.42 -5.05
CA VAL A 169 -10.05 7.77 -5.20
C VAL A 169 -11.12 8.50 -4.39
N ASP A 170 -10.78 8.97 -3.21
CA ASP A 170 -11.65 9.76 -2.33
C ASP A 170 -12.14 11.06 -2.98
N PHE A 171 -11.22 11.85 -3.56
CA PHE A 171 -11.59 13.08 -4.25
C PHE A 171 -12.45 12.80 -5.48
N VAL A 172 -12.05 11.83 -6.30
CA VAL A 172 -12.76 11.54 -7.55
C VAL A 172 -14.16 10.99 -7.27
N LEU A 173 -14.30 10.03 -6.33
CA LEU A 173 -15.61 9.49 -5.98
C LEU A 173 -16.52 10.54 -5.33
N SER A 174 -15.98 11.46 -4.52
CA SER A 174 -16.76 12.55 -3.92
C SER A 174 -17.39 13.48 -4.97
N LYS A 175 -16.81 13.58 -6.17
CA LYS A 175 -17.35 14.33 -7.31
C LYS A 175 -18.23 13.44 -8.21
N LEU A 176 -17.78 12.22 -8.47
CA LEU A 176 -18.36 11.31 -9.46
C LEU A 176 -19.72 10.76 -9.04
N ILE A 177 -19.85 10.28 -7.80
CA ILE A 177 -21.10 9.67 -7.33
C ILE A 177 -22.26 10.68 -7.35
N PRO A 178 -22.11 11.95 -6.91
CA PRO A 178 -23.14 12.96 -7.11
C PRO A 178 -23.53 13.19 -8.58
N VAL A 179 -22.58 13.20 -9.51
CA VAL A 179 -22.87 13.38 -10.94
C VAL A 179 -23.69 12.21 -11.49
N ILE A 180 -23.31 10.97 -11.13
CA ILE A 180 -24.06 9.75 -11.49
C ILE A 180 -25.48 9.79 -10.92
N ALA A 181 -25.62 10.20 -9.66
CA ALA A 181 -26.91 10.25 -8.97
C ALA A 181 -27.87 11.32 -9.56
N ALA A 182 -27.32 12.45 -10.01
CA ALA A 182 -28.10 13.59 -10.49
C ALA A 182 -28.45 13.53 -11.98
N ASN A 183 -27.62 12.87 -12.80
CA ASN A 183 -27.70 12.97 -14.26
C ASN A 183 -27.80 11.58 -14.90
N ALA A 184 -28.93 11.29 -15.54
CA ALA A 184 -29.12 10.02 -16.26
C ALA A 184 -28.18 9.87 -17.48
N ASP A 185 -27.68 10.98 -18.03
CA ASP A 185 -26.77 11.05 -19.17
C ASP A 185 -25.29 11.15 -18.77
N TRP A 186 -24.95 10.83 -17.51
CA TRP A 186 -23.59 10.98 -16.97
C TRP A 186 -22.51 10.31 -17.83
N ARG A 187 -22.85 9.25 -18.58
CA ARG A 187 -21.91 8.58 -19.49
C ARG A 187 -21.40 9.50 -20.60
N GLN A 188 -22.22 10.45 -21.04
CA GLN A 188 -21.86 11.47 -22.02
C GLN A 188 -21.43 12.78 -21.36
N SER A 189 -22.08 13.19 -20.27
CA SER A 189 -21.94 14.54 -19.68
C SER A 189 -20.91 14.67 -18.55
N CYS A 190 -20.41 13.56 -17.98
CA CYS A 190 -19.50 13.61 -16.83
C CYS A 190 -18.07 14.00 -17.19
N ASP A 191 -17.72 15.28 -17.05
CA ASP A 191 -16.39 15.81 -17.40
C ASP A 191 -15.41 15.93 -16.22
N ILE A 192 -15.60 15.13 -15.16
CA ILE A 192 -14.63 15.01 -14.06
C ILE A 192 -13.32 14.46 -14.59
N GLU A 193 -12.22 15.13 -14.27
CA GLU A 193 -10.87 14.76 -14.69
C GLU A 193 -10.44 13.36 -14.22
N GLY A 194 -9.66 12.65 -15.04
CA GLY A 194 -9.05 11.39 -14.63
C GLY A 194 -9.95 10.17 -14.72
N LEU A 195 -10.85 10.11 -15.70
CA LEU A 195 -11.75 8.97 -15.93
C LEU A 195 -11.61 8.45 -17.36
N VAL A 196 -11.79 7.14 -17.52
CA VAL A 196 -12.18 6.54 -18.80
C VAL A 196 -13.53 5.88 -18.60
N ILE A 197 -14.52 6.35 -19.34
CA ILE A 197 -15.92 5.96 -19.20
C ILE A 197 -16.33 5.17 -20.44
N ARG A 198 -16.98 4.04 -20.24
CA ARG A 198 -17.70 3.34 -21.31
C ARG A 198 -19.01 4.05 -21.57
N ASP A 199 -19.18 4.55 -22.79
CA ASP A 199 -20.42 5.18 -23.22
C ASP A 199 -21.54 4.16 -23.52
N ALA A 200 -22.73 4.65 -23.83
CA ALA A 200 -23.89 3.81 -24.13
C ALA A 200 -23.73 2.96 -25.40
N ASN A 201 -22.81 3.31 -26.30
CA ASN A 201 -22.49 2.56 -27.52
C ASN A 201 -21.31 1.60 -27.32
N GLY A 202 -20.78 1.48 -26.09
CA GLY A 202 -19.64 0.66 -25.76
C GLY A 202 -18.28 1.27 -26.09
N LYS A 203 -18.20 2.53 -26.55
CA LYS A 203 -16.94 3.22 -26.84
C LYS A 203 -16.34 3.82 -25.57
N PHE A 204 -15.03 3.99 -25.56
CA PHE A 204 -14.30 4.56 -24.43
C PHE A 204 -14.11 6.07 -24.61
N ARG A 205 -14.53 6.82 -23.60
CA ARG A 205 -14.38 8.27 -23.53
C ARG A 205 -13.45 8.61 -22.37
N SER A 206 -12.31 9.23 -22.68
CA SER A 206 -11.35 9.73 -21.68
C SER A 206 -11.67 11.19 -21.33
N THR A 207 -11.65 11.51 -20.04
CA THR A 207 -11.77 12.89 -19.53
C THR A 207 -10.39 13.51 -19.24
N GLY A 208 -9.32 12.91 -19.74
CA GLY A 208 -7.94 13.36 -19.55
C GLY A 208 -7.33 12.89 -18.22
N HIS A 209 -6.19 13.48 -17.86
CA HIS A 209 -5.45 13.14 -16.66
C HIS A 209 -6.08 13.79 -15.42
N PHE A 210 -6.08 13.07 -14.30
CA PHE A 210 -6.48 13.65 -13.02
C PHE A 210 -5.58 14.82 -12.66
N ARG A 211 -6.17 15.87 -12.10
CA ARG A 211 -5.45 17.03 -11.58
C ARG A 211 -5.96 17.29 -10.18
N GLN A 212 -5.13 17.01 -9.17
CA GLN A 212 -5.46 17.42 -7.82
C GLN A 212 -5.39 18.95 -7.73
N VAL A 213 -6.53 19.61 -7.69
CA VAL A 213 -6.62 21.06 -7.45
C VAL A 213 -6.84 21.34 -5.96
N GLU A 214 -7.53 20.42 -5.27
CA GLU A 214 -7.91 20.57 -3.87
C GLU A 214 -6.84 20.09 -2.88
N PRO A 215 -6.65 20.80 -1.75
CA PRO A 215 -5.73 20.37 -0.71
C PRO A 215 -6.22 19.10 -0.03
N LEU A 216 -5.28 18.23 0.40
CA LEU A 216 -5.59 16.97 1.08
C LEU A 216 -6.40 17.15 2.37
N GLU A 217 -6.32 18.34 2.99
CA GLU A 217 -7.14 18.74 4.12
C GLU A 217 -8.65 18.60 3.88
N ARG A 218 -9.13 18.69 2.64
CA ARG A 218 -10.55 18.50 2.34
C ARG A 218 -11.02 17.05 2.47
N SER A 219 -10.11 16.08 2.32
CA SER A 219 -10.45 14.66 2.46
C SER A 219 -10.76 14.33 3.93
N PRO A 220 -11.87 13.67 4.26
CA PRO A 220 -12.25 13.42 5.64
C PRO A 220 -11.27 12.47 6.34
N ILE A 221 -11.22 12.54 7.67
CA ILE A 221 -10.64 11.46 8.48
C ILE A 221 -11.57 10.25 8.36
N ILE A 222 -11.01 9.05 8.28
CA ILE A 222 -11.76 7.80 8.12
C ILE A 222 -12.75 7.60 9.27
N ASP A 223 -14.02 7.36 8.94
CA ASP A 223 -15.04 6.81 9.84
C ASP A 223 -14.68 5.34 10.12
N ARG A 224 -14.15 5.09 11.32
CA ARG A 224 -13.59 3.79 11.70
C ARG A 224 -14.67 2.72 11.88
N ASP A 225 -15.87 3.12 12.30
CA ASP A 225 -16.99 2.21 12.47
C ASP A 225 -17.54 1.77 11.10
N LEU A 226 -17.67 2.71 10.15
CA LEU A 226 -18.07 2.41 8.78
C LEU A 226 -17.15 1.36 8.13
N VAL A 227 -15.83 1.53 8.26
CA VAL A 227 -14.85 0.61 7.66
C VAL A 227 -14.57 -0.63 8.51
N GLN A 228 -15.30 -0.82 9.61
CA GLN A 228 -15.16 -1.97 10.52
C GLN A 228 -13.70 -2.21 10.92
N TRP A 229 -13.01 -1.15 11.35
CA TRP A 229 -11.55 -1.11 11.50
C TRP A 229 -10.96 -2.26 12.35
N ARG A 230 -11.74 -2.83 13.29
CA ARG A 230 -11.32 -3.95 14.14
C ARG A 230 -10.96 -5.21 13.36
N ASN A 231 -11.52 -5.40 12.16
CA ASN A 231 -11.19 -6.52 11.28
C ASN A 231 -9.71 -6.48 10.82
N TYR A 232 -9.08 -5.30 10.88
CA TYR A 232 -7.68 -5.09 10.49
C TYR A 232 -6.72 -5.00 11.70
N ALA A 233 -7.25 -5.02 12.93
CA ALA A 233 -6.53 -4.50 14.09
C ALA A 233 -5.57 -5.48 14.77
N TYR A 234 -5.62 -6.77 14.43
CA TYR A 234 -4.96 -7.83 15.20
C TYR A 234 -3.90 -8.58 14.39
N GLU A 235 -4.24 -9.02 13.19
CA GLU A 235 -3.37 -9.83 12.33
C GLU A 235 -2.59 -8.95 11.36
N ASN A 236 -1.60 -8.23 11.89
CA ASN A 236 -0.68 -7.41 11.10
C ASN A 236 0.75 -7.48 11.66
N GLY A 237 1.73 -7.68 10.76
CA GLY A 237 3.13 -7.87 11.13
C GLY A 237 3.85 -6.62 11.66
N ASN A 238 3.30 -5.42 11.43
CA ASN A 238 3.87 -4.16 11.89
C ASN A 238 3.48 -3.84 13.34
N TYR A 239 2.37 -4.38 13.85
CA TYR A 239 1.88 -4.08 15.19
C TYR A 239 2.58 -4.94 16.23
N LEU A 240 3.25 -4.29 17.18
CA LEU A 240 3.75 -4.90 18.40
C LEU A 240 2.65 -5.01 19.45
N GLN A 241 1.73 -4.04 19.51
CA GLN A 241 0.58 -4.04 20.40
C GLN A 241 -0.72 -4.00 19.58
N THR A 242 -1.72 -4.74 20.04
CA THR A 242 -3.06 -4.77 19.44
C THR A 242 -4.10 -4.34 20.47
N PRO A 243 -5.24 -3.76 20.05
CA PRO A 243 -5.60 -3.44 18.66
C PRO A 243 -4.72 -2.33 18.07
N GLY A 244 -4.16 -2.59 16.89
CA GLY A 244 -3.41 -1.60 16.10
C GLY A 244 -4.24 -1.09 14.93
N THR A 245 -3.82 -0.02 14.27
CA THR A 245 -4.49 0.48 13.05
C THR A 245 -3.53 1.27 12.15
N TYR A 246 -3.94 1.46 10.90
CA TYR A 246 -3.30 2.44 10.02
C TYR A 246 -3.93 3.82 10.23
N ALA A 247 -3.09 4.84 10.39
CA ALA A 247 -3.54 6.23 10.31
C ALA A 247 -4.00 6.58 8.89
N THR A 248 -4.76 7.64 8.75
CA THR A 248 -4.89 8.31 7.45
C THR A 248 -3.48 8.71 7.01
N SER A 249 -3.03 8.22 5.84
CA SER A 249 -1.69 8.52 5.32
C SER A 249 -1.45 10.03 5.30
N VAL A 250 -0.47 10.50 6.08
CA VAL A 250 -0.12 11.92 6.18
C VAL A 250 0.40 12.49 4.86
N VAL A 251 0.93 11.65 3.98
CA VAL A 251 1.30 12.00 2.61
C VAL A 251 0.57 11.06 1.66
N ARG A 252 -0.20 11.63 0.72
CA ARG A 252 -0.71 10.89 -0.42
C ARG A 252 0.41 10.72 -1.44
N ASP A 253 0.54 9.50 -1.96
CA ASP A 253 1.65 9.06 -2.79
C ASP A 253 3.02 9.22 -2.10
N CYS A 254 4.03 9.77 -2.78
CA CYS A 254 5.38 9.93 -2.25
C CYS A 254 6.01 11.22 -2.77
N MET A 255 6.49 12.09 -1.87
CA MET A 255 7.17 13.34 -2.23
C MET A 255 8.47 13.13 -3.02
N PHE A 256 9.11 11.96 -2.90
CA PHE A 256 10.32 11.67 -3.66
C PHE A 256 10.02 11.30 -5.11
N GLY A 257 8.98 10.51 -5.36
CA GLY A 257 8.40 10.28 -6.70
C GLY A 257 9.27 9.63 -7.78
N LYS A 258 10.54 9.30 -7.48
CA LYS A 258 11.58 9.05 -8.51
C LYS A 258 12.15 7.62 -8.54
N CYS A 259 11.83 6.78 -7.55
CA CYS A 259 12.35 5.42 -7.51
C CYS A 259 11.88 4.62 -8.74
N THR A 260 12.79 4.07 -9.53
CA THR A 260 12.48 3.53 -10.86
C THR A 260 11.64 2.24 -10.84
N PHE A 261 11.65 1.51 -9.72
CA PHE A 261 10.85 0.30 -9.51
C PHE A 261 9.50 0.58 -8.83
N CYS A 262 9.31 1.79 -8.30
CA CYS A 262 8.22 2.08 -7.38
C CYS A 262 6.97 2.48 -8.14
N ARG A 263 5.81 2.01 -7.67
CA ARG A 263 4.51 2.46 -8.19
C ARG A 263 4.26 3.93 -7.95
N TYR A 264 4.88 4.55 -6.93
CA TYR A 264 4.83 5.99 -6.69
C TYR A 264 5.81 6.75 -7.61
N ASN A 265 5.84 6.37 -8.89
CA ASN A 265 6.59 7.03 -9.96
C ASN A 265 5.67 7.16 -11.20
N GLY A 266 5.86 8.21 -11.98
CA GLY A 266 5.13 8.46 -13.23
C GLY A 266 4.47 9.85 -13.28
N PRO A 267 4.08 10.30 -14.48
CA PRO A 267 3.53 11.64 -14.71
C PRO A 267 2.13 11.84 -14.10
N ASP A 268 1.41 10.75 -13.85
CA ASP A 268 0.03 10.77 -13.33
C ASP A 268 -0.04 10.91 -11.81
N LEU A 269 1.10 10.95 -11.12
CA LEU A 269 1.13 10.99 -9.66
C LEU A 269 1.30 12.40 -9.14
N THR A 270 0.49 12.71 -8.14
CA THR A 270 0.54 13.96 -7.39
C THR A 270 0.81 13.64 -5.93
N PHE A 271 1.63 14.45 -5.26
CA PHE A 271 1.78 14.34 -3.82
C PHE A 271 1.00 15.45 -3.13
N SER A 272 0.37 15.11 -2.03
CA SER A 272 -0.22 16.09 -1.12
C SER A 272 -0.03 15.64 0.31
N MET A 273 0.00 16.62 1.21
CA MET A 273 0.34 16.42 2.61
C MET A 273 -0.85 16.85 3.47
N LEU A 274 -1.17 16.05 4.47
CA LEU A 274 -2.22 16.33 5.44
C LEU A 274 -1.67 17.35 6.45
N PRO A 275 -2.45 18.36 6.87
CA PRO A 275 -2.01 19.26 7.93
C PRO A 275 -1.71 18.52 9.24
N VAL A 276 -0.64 18.91 9.92
CA VAL A 276 -0.16 18.26 11.15
C VAL A 276 -1.25 18.17 12.22
N GLU A 277 -1.98 19.26 12.47
CA GLU A 277 -3.06 19.28 13.48
C GLU A 277 -4.17 18.28 13.18
N LYS A 278 -4.55 18.14 11.91
CA LYS A 278 -5.58 17.17 11.51
C LYS A 278 -5.13 15.72 11.75
N SER A 279 -3.85 15.43 11.51
CA SER A 279 -3.24 14.14 11.84
C SER A 279 -3.19 13.91 13.35
N LEU A 280 -2.85 14.93 14.15
CA LEU A 280 -2.85 14.85 15.60
C LEU A 280 -4.25 14.58 16.17
N ASP A 281 -5.27 15.23 15.61
CA ASP A 281 -6.69 15.01 15.98
C ASP A 281 -7.13 13.57 15.69
N GLU A 282 -6.73 13.01 14.55
CA GLU A 282 -6.98 11.60 14.26
C GLU A 282 -6.30 10.68 15.28
N TYR A 283 -5.01 10.89 15.56
CA TYR A 283 -4.25 10.06 16.49
C TYR A 283 -4.85 10.11 17.90
N GLU A 284 -5.26 11.30 18.34
CA GLU A 284 -5.93 11.48 19.63
C GLU A 284 -7.23 10.68 19.72
N ARG A 285 -8.09 10.76 18.70
CA ARG A 285 -9.35 9.99 18.63
C ARG A 285 -9.10 8.49 18.57
N LEU A 286 -8.13 8.03 17.78
CA LEU A 286 -7.76 6.62 17.72
C LEU A 286 -7.35 6.06 19.08
N ILE A 287 -6.61 6.85 19.87
CA ILE A 287 -6.16 6.43 21.20
C ILE A 287 -7.30 6.50 22.21
N ASN A 288 -8.01 7.63 22.28
CA ASN A 288 -8.98 7.90 23.33
C ASN A 288 -10.33 7.22 23.10
N ASP A 289 -10.84 7.24 21.86
CA ASP A 289 -12.19 6.77 21.53
C ASP A 289 -12.18 5.28 21.15
N TYR A 290 -11.15 4.85 20.42
CA TYR A 290 -11.07 3.49 19.85
C TYR A 290 -10.16 2.53 20.64
N GLY A 291 -9.40 3.06 21.61
CA GLY A 291 -8.51 2.28 22.48
C GLY A 291 -7.31 1.69 21.74
N VAL A 292 -6.90 2.28 20.62
CA VAL A 292 -5.77 1.82 19.81
C VAL A 292 -4.47 1.84 20.63
N LYS A 293 -3.68 0.77 20.47
CA LYS A 293 -2.38 0.58 21.13
C LYS A 293 -1.20 0.74 20.19
N GLU A 294 -1.47 0.78 18.88
CA GLU A 294 -0.43 1.06 17.90
C GLU A 294 -0.99 1.70 16.64
N ILE A 295 -0.38 2.78 16.19
CA ILE A 295 -0.75 3.47 14.94
C ILE A 295 0.44 3.42 14.00
N PHE A 296 0.21 2.93 12.78
CA PHE A 296 1.21 2.93 11.71
C PHE A 296 0.78 3.85 10.57
N ASP A 297 1.67 4.70 10.08
CA ASP A 297 1.46 5.49 8.89
C ASP A 297 2.11 4.81 7.67
N ASP A 298 1.29 4.49 6.67
CA ASP A 298 1.71 3.80 5.44
C ASP A 298 1.83 4.73 4.23
N SER A 299 2.15 6.00 4.46
CA SER A 299 2.50 6.91 3.36
C SER A 299 3.74 6.41 2.61
N GLY A 300 3.91 6.79 1.34
CA GLY A 300 5.11 6.43 0.57
C GLY A 300 6.40 7.03 1.18
N VAL A 301 6.27 8.16 1.87
CA VAL A 301 7.25 8.71 2.83
C VAL A 301 6.50 9.56 3.85
N TRP A 302 6.93 9.52 5.11
CA TRP A 302 6.31 10.30 6.19
C TRP A 302 6.72 11.79 6.19
N TYR A 303 6.27 12.57 7.18
CA TYR A 303 6.69 13.96 7.38
C TYR A 303 8.21 14.12 7.52
N ARG A 304 8.73 15.31 7.22
CA ARG A 304 10.14 15.70 7.43
C ARG A 304 10.26 17.07 8.09
N GLY A 305 11.47 17.42 8.54
CA GLY A 305 11.81 18.77 8.94
C GLY A 305 10.83 19.37 9.95
N LYS A 306 10.21 20.50 9.59
CA LYS A 306 9.28 21.24 10.43
C LYS A 306 8.06 20.39 10.82
N GLU A 307 7.39 19.79 9.84
CA GLU A 307 6.14 19.06 10.05
C GLU A 307 6.34 17.83 10.94
N ALA A 308 7.48 17.13 10.79
CA ALA A 308 7.81 16.00 11.65
C ALA A 308 8.03 16.41 13.11
N ARG A 309 8.69 17.57 13.32
CA ARG A 309 8.94 18.12 14.67
C ARG A 309 7.65 18.63 15.30
N GLU A 310 6.83 19.37 14.56
CA GLU A 310 5.51 19.85 15.01
C GLU A 310 4.59 18.68 15.39
N PHE A 311 4.58 17.61 14.59
CA PHE A 311 3.79 16.42 14.92
C PHE A 311 4.29 15.76 16.22
N ALA A 312 5.60 15.55 16.36
CA ALA A 312 6.16 14.94 17.55
C ALA A 312 5.92 15.79 18.82
N GLU A 313 6.09 17.10 18.71
CA GLU A 313 5.79 18.06 19.78
C GLU A 313 4.30 18.06 20.13
N GLY A 314 3.42 18.00 19.13
CA GLY A 314 1.97 17.89 19.32
C GLY A 314 1.57 16.64 20.10
N ILE A 315 2.11 15.46 19.73
CA ILE A 315 1.92 14.21 20.47
C ILE A 315 2.40 14.33 21.93
N ILE A 316 3.52 15.02 22.16
CA ILE A 316 4.07 15.24 23.51
C ILE A 316 3.17 16.19 24.31
N LYS A 317 2.81 17.33 23.73
CA LYS A 317 1.97 18.37 24.33
C LYS A 317 0.58 17.85 24.70
N ARG A 318 -0.03 17.02 23.85
CA ARG A 318 -1.33 16.35 24.12
C ARG A 318 -1.20 15.18 25.11
N GLY A 319 0.01 14.82 25.53
CA GLY A 319 0.24 13.71 26.47
C GLY A 319 0.01 12.31 25.89
N LEU A 320 -0.17 12.19 24.57
CA LEU A 320 -0.53 10.93 23.90
C LEU A 320 0.58 9.87 23.99
N HIS A 321 1.84 10.30 23.97
CA HIS A 321 3.02 9.44 24.20
C HIS A 321 2.98 8.66 25.54
N LYS A 322 2.21 9.13 26.53
CA LYS A 322 2.05 8.47 27.85
C LYS A 322 0.85 7.53 27.93
N LYS A 323 0.03 7.43 26.87
CA LYS A 323 -1.20 6.62 26.84
C LYS A 323 -0.96 5.14 26.50
N GLY A 324 0.30 4.73 26.38
CA GLY A 324 0.67 3.36 26.06
C GLY A 324 0.30 2.96 24.62
N CYS A 325 0.36 3.91 23.68
CA CYS A 325 0.22 3.67 22.25
C CYS A 325 1.56 3.92 21.55
N TYR A 326 2.02 2.97 20.73
CA TYR A 326 3.23 3.13 19.91
C TYR A 326 2.92 3.69 18.52
N PHE A 327 3.92 4.32 17.91
CA PHE A 327 3.82 4.84 16.55
C PHE A 327 4.89 4.26 15.62
N GLY A 328 4.54 4.10 14.35
CA GLY A 328 5.48 3.68 13.32
C GLY A 328 5.16 4.28 11.95
N PHE A 329 6.16 4.33 11.07
CA PHE A 329 6.03 4.97 9.76
C PHE A 329 7.07 4.46 8.76
N ASN A 330 6.82 4.74 7.48
CA ASN A 330 7.75 4.55 6.38
C ASN A 330 8.61 5.80 6.15
N THR A 331 9.93 5.63 5.96
CA THR A 331 10.82 6.74 5.62
C THR A 331 12.00 6.32 4.74
N ARG A 332 12.94 7.24 4.50
CA ARG A 332 14.12 7.06 3.66
C ARG A 332 15.39 7.41 4.43
N PHE A 333 16.52 6.88 3.97
CA PHE A 333 17.82 7.34 4.47
C PHE A 333 18.01 8.82 4.15
N GLU A 334 18.73 9.53 5.03
CA GLU A 334 19.00 10.97 4.92
C GLU A 334 17.76 11.89 4.94
N TYR A 335 16.59 11.35 5.30
CA TYR A 335 15.34 12.11 5.29
C TYR A 335 15.08 12.85 6.60
N LEU A 336 15.56 12.31 7.73
CA LEU A 336 15.42 12.87 9.06
C LEU A 336 16.79 13.13 9.68
N ASP A 337 16.94 14.28 10.31
CA ASP A 337 18.12 14.60 11.11
C ASP A 337 18.07 13.94 12.50
N LYS A 338 19.20 13.97 13.21
CA LYS A 338 19.35 13.35 14.53
C LYS A 338 18.35 13.90 15.55
N ASP A 339 18.18 15.21 15.62
CA ASP A 339 17.31 15.84 16.62
C ASP A 339 15.83 15.46 16.41
N THR A 340 15.40 15.37 15.15
CA THR A 340 14.04 14.91 14.80
C THR A 340 13.85 13.46 15.22
N ILE A 341 14.84 12.60 14.99
CA ILE A 341 14.81 11.19 15.42
C ILE A 341 14.69 11.08 16.96
N GLU A 342 15.47 11.85 17.71
CA GLU A 342 15.42 11.87 19.18
C GLU A 342 14.06 12.39 19.69
N LEU A 343 13.51 13.41 19.04
CA LEU A 343 12.20 13.96 19.37
C LEU A 343 11.07 12.95 19.10
N LEU A 344 11.12 12.23 17.98
CA LEU A 344 10.16 11.16 17.66
C LEU A 344 10.20 10.04 18.69
N ALA A 345 11.40 9.66 19.16
CA ALA A 345 11.54 8.67 20.22
C ALA A 345 10.87 9.12 21.52
N LYS A 346 10.98 10.41 21.89
CA LYS A 346 10.25 11.00 23.04
C LYS A 346 8.74 11.00 22.84
N ALA A 347 8.28 11.17 21.61
CA ALA A 347 6.87 11.07 21.23
C ALA A 347 6.34 9.62 21.15
N ASN A 348 7.14 8.62 21.56
CA ASN A 348 6.81 7.19 21.57
C ASN A 348 6.69 6.53 20.19
N PHE A 349 7.34 7.12 19.17
CA PHE A 349 7.65 6.38 17.96
C PHE A 349 8.62 5.25 18.25
N ARG A 350 8.35 4.08 17.65
CA ARG A 350 9.21 2.90 17.76
C ARG A 350 9.61 2.35 16.40
N PHE A 351 8.70 2.22 15.43
CA PHE A 351 8.93 1.34 14.28
C PHE A 351 9.19 2.18 13.04
N VAL A 352 10.37 2.00 12.43
CA VAL A 352 10.78 2.80 11.27
C VAL A 352 11.08 1.86 10.11
N LEU A 353 10.19 1.81 9.14
CA LEU A 353 10.38 1.02 7.93
C LEU A 353 11.17 1.87 6.91
N ILE A 354 12.31 1.35 6.47
CA ILE A 354 13.26 2.11 5.66
C ILE A 354 13.85 1.25 4.54
N GLY A 355 13.74 1.76 3.31
CA GLY A 355 14.12 1.00 2.12
C GLY A 355 15.60 1.13 1.78
N LEU A 356 16.37 0.09 2.09
CA LEU A 356 17.75 -0.11 1.64
C LEU A 356 17.75 -0.56 0.17
N GLU A 357 16.92 -1.54 -0.16
CA GLU A 357 16.82 -2.25 -1.44
C GLU A 357 18.08 -3.01 -1.86
N ALA A 358 19.23 -2.34 -1.94
CA ALA A 358 20.52 -2.92 -2.31
C ALA A 358 21.67 -2.24 -1.54
N ALA A 359 22.86 -2.85 -1.56
CA ALA A 359 24.07 -2.28 -0.94
C ALA A 359 25.23 -2.07 -1.92
N ASP A 360 24.94 -1.97 -3.22
CA ASP A 360 25.90 -1.59 -4.25
C ASP A 360 25.48 -0.28 -4.93
N GLU A 361 26.47 0.56 -5.25
CA GLU A 361 26.22 1.91 -5.76
C GLU A 361 25.53 1.90 -7.14
N GLU A 362 25.92 0.99 -8.03
CA GLU A 362 25.33 0.88 -9.37
C GLU A 362 23.82 0.61 -9.29
N THR A 363 23.41 -0.35 -8.47
CA THR A 363 22.00 -0.66 -8.28
C THR A 363 21.27 0.50 -7.63
N LEU A 364 21.81 1.16 -6.60
CA LEU A 364 21.17 2.32 -5.97
C LEU A 364 20.96 3.49 -6.94
N VAL A 365 21.91 3.71 -7.86
CA VAL A 365 21.82 4.70 -8.94
C VAL A 365 20.73 4.30 -9.94
N LYS A 366 20.72 3.06 -10.41
CA LYS A 366 19.68 2.55 -11.33
C LYS A 366 18.28 2.59 -10.72
N LEU A 367 18.16 2.34 -9.42
CA LEU A 367 16.90 2.45 -8.69
C LEU A 367 16.50 3.89 -8.40
N ASN A 368 17.42 4.83 -8.60
CA ASN A 368 17.29 6.24 -8.24
C ASN A 368 16.82 6.40 -6.78
N LYS A 369 17.51 5.74 -5.84
CA LYS A 369 17.15 5.81 -4.41
C LYS A 369 17.52 7.15 -3.76
N GLY A 370 18.36 7.96 -4.39
CA GLY A 370 18.61 9.34 -3.96
C GLY A 370 19.19 9.51 -2.56
N TYR A 371 19.79 8.46 -1.99
CA TYR A 371 20.58 8.51 -0.76
C TYR A 371 21.96 7.89 -1.03
N GLN A 372 22.95 8.24 -0.22
CA GLN A 372 24.32 7.73 -0.31
C GLN A 372 24.54 6.56 0.66
N LEU A 373 25.11 5.45 0.16
CA LEU A 373 25.32 4.23 0.95
C LEU A 373 26.13 4.47 2.23
N GLN A 374 27.15 5.34 2.16
CA GLN A 374 27.99 5.73 3.31
C GLN A 374 27.21 6.35 4.48
N HIS A 375 26.00 6.87 4.25
CA HIS A 375 25.17 7.49 5.28
C HIS A 375 24.17 6.52 5.93
N VAL A 376 24.04 5.30 5.41
CA VAL A 376 23.12 4.28 5.94
C VAL A 376 23.45 3.94 7.38
N GLU A 377 24.71 3.60 7.69
CA GLU A 377 25.11 3.21 9.04
C GLU A 377 24.88 4.32 10.06
N ARG A 378 25.21 5.56 9.70
CA ARG A 378 25.00 6.74 10.56
C ARG A 378 23.52 6.93 10.87
N SER A 379 22.66 6.85 9.85
CA SER A 379 21.21 7.00 10.00
C SER A 379 20.62 5.92 10.92
N LEU A 380 21.02 4.66 10.70
CA LEU A 380 20.59 3.54 11.52
C LEU A 380 21.09 3.63 12.96
N LYS A 381 22.32 4.13 13.14
CA LYS A 381 22.88 4.39 14.46
C LYS A 381 22.07 5.45 15.22
N TRP A 382 21.74 6.58 14.60
CA TRP A 382 20.89 7.60 15.23
C TRP A 382 19.55 7.02 15.68
N MET A 383 18.87 6.26 14.80
CA MET A 383 17.59 5.63 15.13
C MET A 383 17.73 4.62 16.27
N SER A 384 18.73 3.74 16.21
CA SER A 384 18.95 2.69 17.20
C SER A 384 19.36 3.25 18.57
N ASP A 385 20.21 4.28 18.60
CA ASP A 385 20.64 4.96 19.84
C ASP A 385 19.47 5.67 20.52
N ALA A 386 18.58 6.33 19.74
CA ALA A 386 17.34 6.91 20.24
C ALA A 386 16.33 5.84 20.71
N GLY A 387 16.58 4.57 20.39
CA GLY A 387 15.76 3.43 20.79
C GLY A 387 14.60 3.12 19.84
N LEU A 388 14.60 3.68 18.63
CA LEU A 388 13.72 3.23 17.55
C LEU A 388 14.18 1.84 17.06
N HIS A 389 13.31 1.18 16.31
CA HIS A 389 13.47 -0.15 15.75
C HIS A 389 13.46 -0.06 14.22
N PRO A 390 14.63 0.20 13.59
CA PRO A 390 14.72 0.18 12.13
C PRO A 390 14.38 -1.19 11.55
N HIS A 391 13.52 -1.17 10.54
CA HIS A 391 13.13 -2.31 9.71
C HIS A 391 13.63 -2.09 8.28
N LEU A 392 14.58 -2.90 7.84
CA LEU A 392 15.14 -2.78 6.49
C LEU A 392 14.24 -3.48 5.47
N THR A 393 13.89 -2.81 4.38
CA THR A 393 13.41 -3.51 3.17
C THR A 393 14.55 -3.68 2.18
N ILE A 394 14.63 -4.89 1.63
CA ILE A 394 15.69 -5.34 0.75
C ILE A 394 15.05 -6.00 -0.47
N MET A 395 15.65 -5.80 -1.63
CA MET A 395 15.20 -6.36 -2.89
C MET A 395 16.35 -7.09 -3.57
N VAL A 396 16.06 -8.24 -4.17
CA VAL A 396 17.05 -9.03 -4.92
C VAL A 396 16.47 -9.53 -6.23
N GLY A 397 17.34 -9.91 -7.16
CA GLY A 397 16.96 -10.44 -8.47
C GLY A 397 16.59 -9.36 -9.49
N TYR A 398 17.29 -8.23 -9.46
CA TYR A 398 17.23 -7.28 -10.58
C TYR A 398 17.77 -7.95 -11.84
N TYR A 399 17.23 -7.62 -13.03
CA TYR A 399 17.63 -8.29 -14.28
C TYR A 399 19.13 -8.14 -14.61
N TRP A 400 19.82 -7.17 -13.99
CA TRP A 400 21.26 -6.94 -14.13
C TRP A 400 22.09 -7.40 -12.93
N GLN A 401 21.48 -7.83 -11.82
CA GLN A 401 22.19 -8.01 -10.54
C GLN A 401 23.21 -9.15 -10.65
N THR A 402 24.50 -8.84 -10.53
CA THR A 402 25.56 -9.86 -10.56
C THR A 402 25.67 -10.62 -9.23
N ARG A 403 26.46 -11.72 -9.22
CA ARG A 403 26.75 -12.46 -8.00
C ARG A 403 27.43 -11.58 -6.95
N GLU A 404 28.36 -10.74 -7.37
CA GLU A 404 29.12 -9.84 -6.52
C GLU A 404 28.20 -8.80 -5.87
N GLN A 405 27.30 -8.17 -6.64
CA GLN A 405 26.32 -7.21 -6.12
C GLN A 405 25.34 -7.86 -5.13
N LEU A 406 24.88 -9.07 -5.43
CA LEU A 406 24.05 -9.85 -4.52
C LEU A 406 24.78 -10.14 -3.21
N ARG A 407 26.04 -10.59 -3.28
CA ARG A 407 26.85 -10.89 -2.08
C ARG A 407 27.14 -9.65 -1.25
N GLN A 408 27.50 -8.53 -1.89
CA GLN A 408 27.68 -7.24 -1.21
C GLN A 408 26.43 -6.85 -0.41
N THR A 409 25.25 -6.99 -1.00
CA THR A 409 23.97 -6.71 -0.32
C THR A 409 23.74 -7.64 0.87
N VAL A 410 23.96 -8.95 0.71
CA VAL A 410 23.80 -9.94 1.79
C VAL A 410 24.75 -9.65 2.96
N ASP A 411 26.04 -9.46 2.68
CA ASP A 411 27.07 -9.25 3.70
C ASP A 411 26.88 -7.92 4.44
N PHE A 412 26.49 -6.86 3.71
CA PHE A 412 26.21 -5.57 4.33
C PHE A 412 25.02 -5.65 5.28
N VAL A 413 23.89 -6.24 4.86
CA VAL A 413 22.71 -6.43 5.71
C VAL A 413 23.05 -7.27 6.94
N LYS A 414 23.78 -8.37 6.76
CA LYS A 414 24.23 -9.24 7.85
C LYS A 414 25.08 -8.49 8.87
N SER A 415 26.00 -7.64 8.39
CA SER A 415 26.80 -6.75 9.22
C SER A 415 25.95 -5.75 10.02
N LEU A 416 24.96 -5.11 9.39
CA LEU A 416 24.04 -4.18 10.06
C LEU A 416 23.24 -4.88 11.18
N MET A 417 22.71 -6.07 10.89
CA MET A 417 21.90 -6.86 11.82
C MET A 417 22.73 -7.35 13.01
N PHE A 418 23.95 -7.87 12.77
CA PHE A 418 24.81 -8.34 13.86
C PHE A 418 25.35 -7.22 14.75
N ARG A 419 25.56 -6.02 14.20
CA ARG A 419 25.92 -4.83 15.01
C ARG A 419 24.71 -4.24 15.76
N GLY A 420 23.49 -4.67 15.42
CA GLY A 420 22.26 -4.20 16.03
C GLY A 420 21.83 -2.81 15.57
N LEU A 421 22.25 -2.41 14.36
CA LEU A 421 21.85 -1.15 13.72
C LEU A 421 20.45 -1.26 13.08
N ALA A 422 20.01 -2.47 12.78
CA ALA A 422 18.65 -2.79 12.39
C ALA A 422 18.08 -3.90 13.28
N ARG A 423 16.76 -3.91 13.49
CA ARG A 423 16.08 -4.86 14.37
C ARG A 423 15.42 -5.99 13.61
N THR A 424 14.85 -5.66 12.46
CA THR A 424 14.11 -6.59 11.62
C THR A 424 14.35 -6.22 10.17
N MET A 425 13.97 -7.13 9.28
CA MET A 425 14.03 -6.87 7.85
C MET A 425 12.96 -7.64 7.11
N GLN A 426 12.76 -7.25 5.86
CA GLN A 426 11.98 -7.94 4.87
C GLN A 426 12.78 -7.97 3.56
N VAL A 427 12.83 -9.15 2.94
CA VAL A 427 13.44 -9.34 1.62
C VAL A 427 12.35 -9.72 0.63
N THR A 428 12.34 -9.05 -0.52
CA THR A 428 11.41 -9.33 -1.62
C THR A 428 12.15 -9.57 -2.92
N LEU A 429 11.58 -10.40 -3.80
CA LEU A 429 12.06 -10.54 -5.17
C LEU A 429 11.67 -9.29 -5.97
N CYS A 430 12.58 -8.79 -6.80
CA CYS A 430 12.32 -7.62 -7.63
C CYS A 430 11.37 -8.01 -8.77
N THR A 431 10.11 -7.60 -8.65
CA THR A 431 9.11 -7.76 -9.69
C THR A 431 8.95 -6.44 -10.45
N PRO A 432 9.10 -6.44 -11.79
CA PRO A 432 8.77 -5.30 -12.64
C PRO A 432 7.29 -4.93 -12.48
N LEU A 433 7.00 -3.84 -11.76
CA LEU A 433 5.64 -3.35 -11.59
C LEU A 433 5.22 -2.54 -12.83
N ASP A 434 3.98 -2.75 -13.29
CA ASP A 434 3.49 -2.15 -14.52
C ASP A 434 3.72 -0.64 -14.62
N PHE A 435 4.23 -0.20 -15.78
CA PHE A 435 4.56 1.18 -16.15
C PHE A 435 5.53 1.93 -15.23
N THR A 436 6.24 1.22 -14.35
CA THR A 436 7.42 1.80 -13.71
C THR A 436 8.56 1.90 -14.72
N PRO A 437 9.49 2.86 -14.58
CA PRO A 437 10.67 2.92 -15.45
C PRO A 437 11.44 1.60 -15.53
N TYR A 438 11.56 0.87 -14.42
CA TYR A 438 12.17 -0.46 -14.39
C TYR A 438 11.42 -1.49 -15.25
N HIS A 439 10.08 -1.47 -15.24
CA HIS A 439 9.29 -2.36 -16.08
C HIS A 439 9.43 -2.03 -17.57
N GLN A 440 9.41 -0.74 -17.93
CA GLN A 440 9.63 -0.31 -19.31
C GLN A 440 11.03 -0.72 -19.80
N GLU A 441 12.03 -0.58 -18.94
CA GLU A 441 13.40 -1.05 -19.22
C GLU A 441 13.40 -2.57 -19.44
N CYS A 442 12.76 -3.35 -18.56
CA CYS A 442 12.65 -4.81 -18.69
C CYS A 442 12.00 -5.25 -20.02
N ILE A 443 10.96 -4.54 -20.47
CA ILE A 443 10.31 -4.78 -21.77
C ILE A 443 11.30 -4.48 -22.91
N SER A 444 11.92 -3.30 -22.90
CA SER A 444 12.82 -2.85 -23.98
C SER A 444 14.08 -3.72 -24.12
N LYS A 445 14.51 -4.36 -23.04
CA LYS A 445 15.66 -5.26 -23.00
C LYS A 445 15.29 -6.72 -23.27
N ASP A 446 14.01 -7.03 -23.52
CA ASP A 446 13.49 -8.39 -23.71
C ASP A 446 13.90 -9.34 -22.57
N VAL A 447 13.80 -8.87 -21.32
CA VAL A 447 14.15 -9.68 -20.14
C VAL A 447 12.96 -10.21 -19.38
N LEU A 448 11.72 -9.81 -19.69
CA LEU A 448 10.53 -10.40 -19.05
C LEU A 448 10.33 -11.86 -19.43
N LEU A 449 10.06 -12.71 -18.45
CA LEU A 449 9.86 -14.16 -18.62
C LEU A 449 8.38 -14.56 -18.77
N THR A 450 7.45 -13.65 -18.49
CA THR A 450 6.01 -13.93 -18.54
C THR A 450 5.24 -12.68 -18.95
N LYS A 451 4.08 -12.91 -19.57
CA LYS A 451 3.05 -11.90 -19.83
C LYS A 451 1.80 -12.14 -18.99
N ASN A 452 1.76 -13.24 -18.24
CA ASN A 452 0.62 -13.54 -17.38
C ASN A 452 0.69 -12.66 -16.13
N TYR A 453 -0.31 -11.80 -15.94
CA TYR A 453 -0.37 -10.91 -14.79
C TYR A 453 -0.38 -11.64 -13.45
N ASP A 454 -0.94 -12.87 -13.37
CA ASP A 454 -0.98 -13.67 -12.14
C ASP A 454 0.43 -13.99 -11.58
N ASP A 455 1.47 -13.95 -12.42
CA ASP A 455 2.86 -14.19 -12.03
C ASP A 455 3.55 -12.98 -11.37
N PHE A 456 2.90 -11.80 -11.35
CA PHE A 456 3.47 -10.55 -10.82
C PHE A 456 3.27 -10.41 -9.29
N ASP A 457 3.03 -11.53 -8.60
CA ASP A 457 2.75 -11.61 -7.15
C ASP A 457 4.01 -11.61 -6.27
N MET A 458 5.19 -11.45 -6.88
CA MET A 458 6.52 -11.44 -6.23
C MET A 458 6.93 -12.77 -5.59
N SER A 459 6.26 -13.87 -5.91
CA SER A 459 6.61 -15.22 -5.41
C SER A 459 7.80 -15.84 -6.13
N LYS A 460 8.09 -15.39 -7.35
CA LYS A 460 9.21 -15.84 -8.19
C LYS A 460 9.81 -14.68 -8.98
N LEU A 461 11.04 -14.88 -9.47
CA LEU A 461 11.64 -13.95 -10.43
C LEU A 461 10.99 -14.14 -11.81
N ILE A 462 10.56 -13.02 -12.39
CA ILE A 462 9.92 -12.98 -13.72
C ILE A 462 10.78 -12.25 -14.74
N VAL A 463 12.09 -12.16 -14.48
CA VAL A 463 13.08 -11.55 -15.37
C VAL A 463 14.25 -12.48 -15.62
N LYS A 464 14.85 -12.42 -16.81
CA LYS A 464 16.16 -12.99 -17.11
C LYS A 464 17.19 -12.26 -16.24
N THR A 465 18.08 -13.02 -15.59
CA THR A 465 19.12 -12.50 -14.69
C THR A 465 20.50 -13.01 -15.12
N PRO A 466 21.62 -12.37 -14.73
CA PRO A 466 22.96 -12.79 -15.13
C PRO A 466 23.43 -14.07 -14.45
N ILE A 467 22.79 -14.46 -13.34
CA ILE A 467 23.05 -15.71 -12.60
C ILE A 467 21.75 -16.50 -12.44
N PRO A 468 21.82 -17.81 -12.15
CA PRO A 468 20.65 -18.64 -11.87
C PRO A 468 19.72 -18.08 -10.78
N HIS A 469 18.40 -18.18 -10.98
CA HIS A 469 17.40 -17.72 -10.01
C HIS A 469 17.58 -18.33 -8.61
N SER A 470 18.02 -19.59 -8.54
CA SER A 470 18.29 -20.31 -7.30
C SER A 470 19.28 -19.58 -6.38
N GLU A 471 20.27 -18.88 -6.93
CA GLU A 471 21.24 -18.14 -6.12
C GLU A 471 20.60 -16.95 -5.39
N TYR A 472 19.63 -16.27 -5.99
CA TYR A 472 18.85 -15.23 -5.32
C TYR A 472 17.95 -15.84 -4.25
N TYR A 473 17.31 -16.98 -4.53
CA TYR A 473 16.48 -17.67 -3.54
C TYR A 473 17.30 -18.14 -2.33
N ASP A 474 18.52 -18.61 -2.55
CA ASP A 474 19.44 -18.99 -1.49
C ASP A 474 19.94 -17.78 -0.70
N ALA A 475 20.18 -16.63 -1.35
CA ALA A 475 20.46 -15.37 -0.65
C ALA A 475 19.27 -14.92 0.22
N VAL A 476 18.02 -15.06 -0.26
CA VAL A 476 16.82 -14.79 0.55
C VAL A 476 16.77 -15.73 1.76
N LYS A 477 17.01 -17.03 1.58
CA LYS A 477 17.07 -18.01 2.68
C LYS A 477 18.17 -17.65 3.69
N GLU A 478 19.36 -17.28 3.22
CA GLU A 478 20.48 -16.86 4.07
C GLU A 478 20.13 -15.64 4.90
N LEU A 479 19.56 -14.60 4.27
CA LEU A 479 19.12 -13.40 4.96
C LEU A 479 18.10 -13.75 6.05
N TYR A 480 17.02 -14.46 5.73
CA TYR A 480 16.05 -14.86 6.77
C TYR A 480 16.65 -15.79 7.84
N GLY A 481 17.71 -16.54 7.51
CA GLY A 481 18.50 -17.35 8.45
C GLY A 481 19.24 -16.52 9.52
N ILE A 482 19.50 -15.23 9.29
CA ILE A 482 20.11 -14.32 10.28
C ILE A 482 19.32 -14.32 11.59
N ALA A 483 17.99 -14.45 11.54
CA ALA A 483 17.13 -14.45 12.72
C ALA A 483 17.45 -15.59 13.71
N PHE A 484 18.09 -16.67 13.25
CA PHE A 484 18.48 -17.82 14.07
C PHE A 484 19.99 -17.87 14.37
N HIS A 485 20.76 -16.93 13.85
CA HIS A 485 22.21 -16.95 14.00
C HIS A 485 22.63 -16.61 15.45
N PRO A 486 23.56 -17.35 16.08
CA PRO A 486 23.93 -17.15 17.49
C PRO A 486 24.38 -15.72 17.83
N ARG A 487 25.14 -15.07 16.94
CA ARG A 487 25.55 -13.66 17.12
C ARG A 487 24.35 -12.71 17.15
N PHE A 488 23.35 -12.94 16.31
CA PHE A 488 22.14 -12.12 16.30
C PHE A 488 21.32 -12.36 17.57
N LEU A 489 21.12 -13.62 17.95
CA LEU A 489 20.40 -13.98 19.18
C LEU A 489 21.07 -13.42 20.44
N LEU A 490 22.40 -13.51 20.55
CA LEU A 490 23.16 -12.91 21.64
C LEU A 490 22.97 -11.39 21.68
N ARG A 491 22.97 -10.74 20.51
CA ARG A 491 22.75 -9.29 20.41
C ARG A 491 21.33 -8.90 20.84
N GLN A 492 20.33 -9.69 20.48
CA GLN A 492 18.95 -9.49 20.94
C GLN A 492 18.85 -9.70 22.46
N ALA A 493 19.52 -10.71 23.02
CA ALA A 493 19.56 -10.94 24.47
C ALA A 493 20.23 -9.79 25.22
N GLN A 494 21.36 -9.27 24.72
CA GLN A 494 22.00 -8.06 25.27
C GLN A 494 21.07 -6.85 25.23
N TYR A 495 20.27 -6.72 24.17
CA TYR A 495 19.30 -5.63 24.07
C TYR A 495 18.18 -5.72 25.11
N LEU A 496 17.80 -6.92 25.58
CA LEU A 496 16.83 -7.06 26.68
C LEU A 496 17.32 -6.52 28.02
N LEU A 497 18.64 -6.40 28.19
CA LEU A 497 19.26 -5.81 29.38
C LEU A 497 19.00 -4.30 29.49
N THR A 498 18.35 -3.66 28.50
CA THR A 498 17.84 -2.29 28.61
C THR A 498 16.61 -2.18 29.51
N PHE A 499 15.98 -3.31 29.89
CA PHE A 499 14.79 -3.42 30.74
C PHE A 499 13.58 -2.58 30.29
N ARG A 500 13.54 -2.16 29.02
CA ARG A 500 12.38 -1.45 28.48
C ARG A 500 11.27 -2.46 28.19
N ARG A 501 10.07 -2.25 28.74
CA ARG A 501 8.88 -3.10 28.51
C ARG A 501 8.66 -3.41 27.02
N ARG A 502 8.85 -2.42 26.15
CA ARG A 502 8.66 -2.58 24.70
C ARG A 502 9.65 -3.53 24.05
N ASP A 503 10.87 -3.62 24.56
CA ASP A 503 11.92 -4.47 23.99
C ASP A 503 11.66 -5.94 24.32
N TRP A 504 11.16 -6.21 25.53
CA TRP A 504 10.64 -7.52 25.94
C TRP A 504 9.42 -7.96 25.12
N GLN A 505 8.44 -7.06 24.96
CA GLN A 505 7.28 -7.30 24.09
C GLN A 505 7.73 -7.64 22.67
N PHE A 506 8.72 -6.88 22.16
CA PHE A 506 9.25 -7.05 20.82
C PHE A 506 9.83 -8.45 20.66
N LEU A 507 10.72 -8.91 21.54
CA LEU A 507 11.35 -10.22 21.36
C LEU A 507 10.41 -11.40 21.53
N PHE A 508 9.44 -11.34 22.43
CA PHE A 508 8.44 -12.40 22.56
C PHE A 508 7.55 -12.48 21.30
N THR A 509 7.02 -11.34 20.87
CA THR A 509 6.13 -11.25 19.71
C THR A 509 6.86 -11.57 18.40
N TYR A 510 8.04 -10.99 18.20
CA TYR A 510 8.83 -11.21 16.99
C TYR A 510 9.55 -12.55 16.97
N GLY A 511 9.91 -13.15 18.11
CA GLY A 511 10.45 -14.51 18.15
C GLY A 511 9.45 -15.52 17.56
N ILE A 512 8.19 -15.46 17.99
CA ILE A 512 7.11 -16.30 17.46
C ILE A 512 6.84 -15.99 15.98
N ARG A 513 6.81 -14.70 15.60
CA ARG A 513 6.55 -14.29 14.21
C ARG A 513 7.72 -14.60 13.27
N ALA A 514 8.96 -14.54 13.72
CA ALA A 514 10.14 -14.86 12.92
C ALA A 514 10.12 -16.33 12.47
N ILE A 515 9.81 -17.25 13.40
CA ILE A 515 9.62 -18.67 13.10
C ILE A 515 8.53 -18.85 12.03
N ARG A 516 7.38 -18.19 12.19
CA ARG A 516 6.27 -18.26 11.22
C ARG A 516 6.65 -17.69 9.84
N ARG A 517 7.30 -16.52 9.79
CA ARG A 517 7.70 -15.85 8.55
C ARG A 517 8.73 -16.64 7.76
N VAL A 518 9.75 -17.16 8.44
CA VAL A 518 10.79 -17.97 7.79
C VAL A 518 10.16 -19.21 7.17
N ARG A 519 9.29 -19.91 7.91
CA ARG A 519 8.56 -21.07 7.39
C ARG A 519 7.71 -20.73 6.16
N ASN A 520 7.00 -19.61 6.18
CA ASN A 520 6.14 -19.20 5.07
C ASN A 520 6.95 -18.82 3.81
N HIS A 521 8.05 -18.07 3.96
CA HIS A 521 8.89 -17.69 2.81
C HIS A 521 9.69 -18.86 2.24
N ILE A 522 10.27 -19.71 3.09
CA ILE A 522 10.92 -20.94 2.61
C ILE A 522 9.93 -21.82 1.85
N PHE A 523 8.71 -21.97 2.36
CA PHE A 523 7.65 -22.73 1.68
C PHE A 523 7.31 -22.15 0.30
N ASN A 524 7.11 -20.83 0.20
CA ASN A 524 6.79 -20.18 -1.08
C ASN A 524 7.93 -20.35 -2.11
N LEU A 525 9.18 -20.17 -1.70
CA LEU A 525 10.36 -20.29 -2.58
C LEU A 525 10.60 -21.74 -3.02
N THR A 526 10.55 -22.71 -2.09
CA THR A 526 10.74 -24.14 -2.40
C THR A 526 9.64 -24.70 -3.30
N SER A 527 8.42 -24.14 -3.22
CA SER A 527 7.31 -24.50 -4.11
C SER A 527 7.39 -23.83 -5.49
N ALA A 528 8.26 -22.84 -5.68
CA ALA A 528 8.53 -22.20 -6.97
C ALA A 528 9.61 -22.95 -7.76
N ASP A 529 10.56 -23.61 -7.07
CA ASP A 529 11.57 -24.49 -7.67
C ASP A 529 10.98 -25.78 -8.28
N ALA A 530 9.72 -26.13 -7.95
CA ALA A 530 9.05 -27.35 -8.39
C ALA A 530 8.52 -27.33 -9.85
N GLY A 531 8.91 -26.34 -10.67
CA GLY A 531 8.44 -26.17 -12.04
C GLY A 531 7.02 -25.56 -12.14
N PRO A 532 6.57 -25.16 -13.35
CA PRO A 532 5.35 -24.39 -13.52
C PRO A 532 4.12 -25.27 -13.26
N LYS A 533 3.54 -25.15 -12.07
CA LYS A 533 2.09 -25.33 -11.94
C LYS A 533 1.46 -23.98 -12.20
N GLN A 534 0.71 -23.86 -13.31
CA GLN A 534 -0.17 -22.72 -13.54
C GLN A 534 -1.01 -22.53 -12.26
N ALA A 535 -0.81 -21.42 -11.56
CA ALA A 535 -1.72 -21.00 -10.52
C ALA A 535 -2.90 -20.38 -11.26
N THR A 536 -3.95 -21.15 -11.48
CA THR A 536 -5.17 -20.58 -12.06
C THR A 536 -6.01 -20.04 -10.91
N LEU A 537 -6.08 -18.71 -10.79
CA LEU A 537 -6.95 -18.05 -9.82
C LEU A 537 -8.42 -18.23 -10.23
N HIS A 538 -8.98 -19.41 -10.06
CA HIS A 538 -10.37 -19.67 -10.38
C HIS A 538 -11.27 -19.07 -9.30
N PRO A 539 -12.28 -18.24 -9.65
CA PRO A 539 -13.47 -18.21 -8.81
C PRO A 539 -13.96 -19.67 -8.74
N PRO A 540 -14.24 -20.23 -7.55
CA PRO A 540 -14.74 -21.60 -7.45
C PRO A 540 -15.93 -21.74 -8.40
N THR A 541 -15.83 -22.68 -9.34
CA THR A 541 -16.92 -22.98 -10.25
C THR A 541 -18.06 -23.52 -9.42
N GLY A 542 -19.10 -22.72 -9.23
CA GLY A 542 -20.36 -23.18 -8.64
C GLY A 542 -20.84 -24.40 -9.42
N ASN A 543 -21.08 -25.50 -8.71
CA ASN A 543 -21.76 -26.65 -9.28
C ASN A 543 -23.05 -26.16 -9.92
N SER A 544 -23.18 -26.38 -11.22
CA SER A 544 -24.46 -26.34 -11.91
C SER A 544 -25.37 -27.38 -11.24
N LEU A 545 -26.23 -26.92 -10.34
CA LEU A 545 -27.38 -27.70 -9.92
C LEU A 545 -28.37 -27.64 -11.08
N THR A 546 -28.58 -28.83 -11.65
CA THR A 546 -29.71 -29.14 -12.54
C THR A 546 -31.01 -29.13 -11.76
#